data_AF-A0A832IU81-F1
#
_entry.id   AF-A0A832IU81-F1
#
_cell.length_a   1.000
_cell.length_b   1.000
_cell.length_c   1.000
_cell.angle_alpha   90.00
_cell.angle_beta   90.00
_cell.angle_gamma   90.00
#
_symmetry.space_group_name_H-M   'P 1'
#
loop_
_entity.id
_entity.type
_entity.pdbx_description
1 polymer ?
#
loop_
_entity_poly.entity_id
_entity_poly.type
_entity_poly.pdbx_seq_one_letter_code
_entity_poly.pdbx_strand_id
1 'polypeptide(L)'
;MKYILVWVLIIGTLFGAKVKALQWKEGQTFSEYLEAQNIPLDVLSDVSKDDQKFLSDISSRQSFYELKDENGTLLQALIPISEVMQIHLSKAKTANKYLFEIIPIVYETDEYFGKITLSNNPYSDTLNTVHNKKVARRLSSALKGVINGKKLHKGDEIDFIYTQSTRVGKPYLLPDIKIARVRMGKKEQYIYVDEDGDGFAQTGKAVAYTVKGKKKVVYTKRVPVSSAESRFGMPLRHARITSSFSYRRWHPILHRYRPHHGTDFGARRGTPLLAVNDGIVSFSGRMRGYGNVVKIKHKGGYESLYAHQSRRRVKRGQKVKKGQIIGYVGSTGRSTGPHLHFGLMKNGRWIDPMKVLRKKSIKTSRLKKFTKYEDVTTTKYKNVAIKGVKENKAKLLRYVQDNAPCYVWEE
;
A
#
# COMPACT_ATOMS: atom_id res chain seq x y z
N MET A 1 -14.15 31.28 34.73
CA MET A 1 -13.18 32.24 34.16
C MET A 1 -13.73 32.87 32.88
N LYS A 2 -14.79 33.69 32.98
CA LYS A 2 -15.59 34.12 31.81
C LYS A 2 -15.53 35.62 31.47
N TYR A 3 -14.65 36.41 32.10
CA TYR A 3 -14.67 37.88 31.93
C TYR A 3 -13.28 38.56 31.89
N ILE A 4 -12.22 37.90 31.42
CA ILE A 4 -10.86 38.51 31.43
C ILE A 4 -10.35 38.98 30.05
N LEU A 5 -11.01 38.67 28.93
CA LEU A 5 -10.40 38.84 27.60
C LEU A 5 -11.17 39.71 26.59
N VAL A 6 -11.93 40.71 27.08
CA VAL A 6 -12.44 41.83 26.24
C VAL A 6 -11.50 43.05 26.33
N TRP A 7 -10.49 43.01 27.20
CA TRP A 7 -9.61 44.14 27.51
C TRP A 7 -8.46 44.39 26.53
N VAL A 8 -8.29 43.61 25.47
CA VAL A 8 -7.15 43.78 24.54
C VAL A 8 -7.38 44.89 23.51
N LEU A 9 -8.63 45.32 23.30
CA LEU A 9 -8.94 46.39 22.33
C LEU A 9 -9.66 47.61 22.94
N ILE A 10 -10.08 47.55 24.21
CA ILE A 10 -10.79 48.66 24.85
C ILE A 10 -10.21 48.81 26.26
N ILE A 11 -9.25 49.74 26.42
CA ILE A 11 -9.30 50.81 27.43
C ILE A 11 -8.10 51.74 27.30
N GLY A 12 -8.42 53.04 27.19
CA GLY A 12 -7.46 54.13 27.29
C GLY A 12 -7.82 55.35 26.47
N THR A 13 -9.00 55.95 26.66
CA THR A 13 -9.29 57.34 26.26
C THR A 13 -8.47 58.37 27.07
N LEU A 14 -7.20 58.07 27.37
CA LEU A 14 -6.32 58.92 28.16
C LEU A 14 -4.94 59.16 27.55
N PHE A 15 -4.60 58.56 26.41
CA PHE A 15 -3.39 58.92 25.64
C PHE A 15 -3.69 58.77 24.14
N GLY A 16 -3.16 59.65 23.29
CA GLY A 16 -3.45 59.74 21.85
C GLY A 16 -2.94 58.56 21.00
N ALA A 17 -2.94 57.35 21.55
CA ALA A 17 -2.59 56.14 20.84
C ALA A 17 -3.63 55.84 19.75
N LYS A 18 -3.14 55.54 18.54
CA LYS A 18 -3.98 55.31 17.36
C LYS A 18 -3.89 53.86 16.95
N VAL A 19 -5.04 53.20 16.85
CA VAL A 19 -5.16 51.88 16.22
C VAL A 19 -5.25 52.08 14.70
N LYS A 20 -4.42 51.37 13.94
CA LYS A 20 -4.46 51.34 12.48
C LYS A 20 -4.64 49.91 11.99
N ALA A 21 -5.60 49.70 11.10
CA ALA A 21 -5.69 48.49 10.31
C ALA A 21 -4.80 48.63 9.07
N LEU A 22 -3.86 47.71 8.90
CA LEU A 22 -2.88 47.71 7.82
C LEU A 22 -2.95 46.39 7.04
N GLN A 23 -2.38 46.38 5.84
CA GLN A 23 -2.26 45.19 5.00
C GLN A 23 -0.82 44.68 5.01
N TRP A 24 -0.64 43.38 5.26
CA TRP A 24 0.69 42.77 5.17
C TRP A 24 1.19 42.80 3.72
N LYS A 25 2.39 43.35 3.50
CA LYS A 25 2.93 43.53 2.16
C LYS A 25 3.30 42.16 1.56
N GLU A 26 3.08 42.03 0.25
CA GLU A 26 3.41 40.80 -0.46
C GLU A 26 4.92 40.57 -0.45
N GLY A 27 5.34 39.37 -0.02
CA GLY A 27 6.76 38.99 0.11
C GLY A 27 7.47 39.53 1.35
N GLN A 28 6.82 40.38 2.16
CA GLN A 28 7.44 40.93 3.37
C GLN A 28 7.61 39.84 4.43
N THR A 29 8.84 39.71 4.93
CA THR A 29 9.13 38.81 6.06
C THR A 29 8.81 39.46 7.40
N PHE A 30 8.61 38.66 8.45
CA PHE A 30 8.42 39.20 9.80
C PHE A 30 9.65 39.99 10.27
N SER A 31 10.87 39.56 9.92
CA SER A 31 12.10 40.28 10.24
C SER A 31 12.15 41.66 9.58
N GLU A 32 11.79 41.75 8.29
CA GLU A 32 11.68 43.03 7.58
C GLU A 32 10.60 43.94 8.19
N TYR A 33 9.51 43.36 8.71
CA TYR A 33 8.51 44.11 9.47
C TYR A 33 9.09 44.68 10.77
N LEU A 34 9.84 43.88 11.55
CA LEU A 34 10.49 44.36 12.78
C LEU A 34 11.48 45.49 12.49
N GLU A 35 12.32 45.33 11.47
CA GLU A 35 13.29 46.35 11.03
C GLU A 35 12.58 47.64 10.63
N ALA A 36 11.49 47.56 9.86
CA ALA A 36 10.70 48.74 9.47
C ALA A 36 10.06 49.47 10.66
N GLN A 37 9.89 48.80 11.80
CA GLN A 37 9.39 49.39 13.05
C GLN A 37 10.53 49.81 14.00
N ASN A 38 11.80 49.70 13.57
CA ASN A 38 13.00 49.90 14.39
C ASN A 38 13.03 49.00 15.63
N ILE A 39 12.56 47.75 15.51
CA ILE A 39 12.54 46.75 16.57
C ILE A 39 13.73 45.81 16.37
N PRO A 40 14.62 45.63 17.38
CA PRO A 40 15.75 44.72 17.24
C PRO A 40 15.30 43.26 17.06
N LEU A 41 16.04 42.50 16.26
CA LEU A 41 15.73 41.09 15.96
C LEU A 41 15.99 40.15 17.14
N ASP A 42 16.56 40.64 18.25
CA ASP A 42 16.75 39.85 19.47
C ASP A 42 15.41 39.39 20.06
N VAL A 43 14.31 40.08 19.77
CA VAL A 43 12.95 39.62 20.09
C VAL A 43 12.65 38.22 19.55
N LEU A 44 13.29 37.82 18.44
CA LEU A 44 13.15 36.47 17.87
C LEU A 44 13.99 35.42 18.60
N SER A 45 15.04 35.83 19.31
CA SER A 45 15.89 34.91 20.06
C SER A 45 15.18 34.30 21.28
N ASP A 46 14.18 35.02 21.81
CA ASP A 46 13.29 34.55 22.89
C ASP A 46 12.14 33.67 22.36
N VAL A 47 11.99 33.54 21.04
CA VAL A 47 10.94 32.74 20.38
C VAL A 47 11.43 31.31 20.18
N SER A 48 10.59 30.32 20.52
CA SER A 48 10.94 28.92 20.33
C SER A 48 11.19 28.61 18.85
N LYS A 49 12.07 27.64 18.56
CA LYS A 49 12.33 27.21 17.17
C LYS A 49 11.09 26.68 16.46
N ASP A 50 10.10 26.20 17.21
CA ASP A 50 8.83 25.76 16.64
C ASP A 50 7.94 26.96 16.31
N ASP A 51 7.91 27.98 17.16
CA ASP A 51 7.11 29.19 16.91
C ASP A 51 7.66 30.03 15.76
N GLN A 52 8.99 30.03 15.58
CA GLN A 52 9.64 30.67 14.45
C GLN A 52 9.19 30.09 13.10
N LYS A 53 8.72 28.84 13.06
CA LYS A 53 8.17 28.24 11.82
C LYS A 53 6.87 28.91 11.40
N PHE A 54 6.05 29.40 12.33
CA PHE A 54 4.80 30.08 12.00
C PHE A 54 5.02 31.48 11.42
N LEU A 55 6.23 32.04 11.51
CA LEU A 55 6.54 33.33 10.90
C LEU A 55 6.46 33.27 9.37
N SER A 56 6.69 32.10 8.76
CA SER A 56 6.47 31.91 7.32
C SER A 56 5.00 31.75 6.93
N ASP A 57 4.10 31.59 7.90
CA ASP A 57 2.66 31.39 7.65
C ASP A 57 1.87 32.70 7.59
N ILE A 58 2.54 33.85 7.79
CA ILE A 58 1.92 35.16 7.63
C ILE A 58 1.50 35.33 6.16
N SER A 59 0.19 35.31 5.93
CA SER A 59 -0.35 35.36 4.58
C SER A 59 -0.20 36.76 3.97
N SER A 60 0.20 36.82 2.69
CA SER A 60 0.22 38.07 1.95
C SER A 60 -1.20 38.64 1.85
N ARG A 61 -1.35 39.97 2.00
CA ARG A 61 -2.66 40.69 1.98
C ARG A 61 -3.60 40.35 3.14
N GLN A 62 -3.05 39.86 4.25
CA GLN A 62 -3.83 39.75 5.48
C GLN A 62 -3.85 41.08 6.23
N SER A 63 -5.04 41.49 6.67
CA SER A 63 -5.18 42.64 7.55
C SER A 63 -4.60 42.35 8.92
N PHE A 64 -3.82 43.28 9.45
CA PHE A 64 -3.31 43.24 10.83
C PHE A 64 -3.53 44.59 11.51
N TYR A 65 -3.41 44.63 12.83
CA TYR A 65 -3.65 45.83 13.62
C TYR A 65 -2.38 46.28 14.31
N GLU A 66 -2.08 47.57 14.22
CA GLU A 66 -1.03 48.23 15.01
C GLU A 66 -1.66 49.23 15.96
N LEU A 67 -1.14 49.29 17.18
CA LEU A 67 -1.35 50.37 18.12
C LEU A 67 -0.03 51.12 18.25
N LYS A 68 -0.04 52.41 17.92
CA LYS A 68 1.12 53.31 18.04
C LYS A 68 0.83 54.44 19.00
N ASP A 69 1.86 54.87 19.73
CA ASP A 69 1.79 56.10 20.54
C ASP A 69 1.80 57.35 19.65
N GLU A 70 1.72 58.53 20.29
CA GLU A 70 1.70 59.83 19.60
C GLU A 70 3.00 60.11 18.82
N ASN A 71 4.12 59.52 19.25
CA ASN A 71 5.43 59.65 18.61
C ASN A 71 5.62 58.64 17.46
N GLY A 72 4.61 57.81 17.17
CA GLY A 72 4.66 56.78 16.14
C GLY A 72 5.37 55.49 16.56
N THR A 73 5.74 55.35 17.84
CA THR A 73 6.35 54.13 18.37
C THR A 73 5.31 53.02 18.47
N LEU A 74 5.65 51.83 18.01
CA LEU A 74 4.77 50.67 18.12
C LEU A 74 4.59 50.27 19.60
N LEU A 75 3.36 50.29 20.07
CA LEU A 75 3.00 49.76 21.39
C LEU A 75 2.57 48.30 21.27
N GLN A 76 1.84 47.96 20.21
CA GLN A 76 1.35 46.61 19.99
C GLN A 76 1.10 46.34 18.50
N ALA A 77 1.32 45.12 18.05
CA ALA A 77 0.84 44.60 16.79
C ALA A 77 0.15 43.24 16.97
N LEU A 78 -0.98 43.06 16.29
CA LEU A 78 -1.74 41.81 16.22
C LEU A 78 -1.74 41.33 14.77
N ILE A 79 -0.87 40.36 14.47
CA ILE A 79 -0.58 39.89 13.11
C ILE A 79 -1.08 38.45 12.97
N PRO A 80 -2.19 38.22 12.27
CA PRO A 80 -2.69 36.87 12.08
C PRO A 80 -1.70 35.97 11.34
N ILE A 81 -1.59 34.72 11.79
CA ILE A 81 -0.80 33.65 11.15
C ILE A 81 -1.70 32.47 10.72
N SER A 82 -2.95 32.47 11.17
CA SER A 82 -4.00 31.56 10.72
C SER A 82 -5.37 32.21 10.94
N GLU A 83 -6.45 31.48 10.69
CA GLU A 83 -7.81 31.92 11.01
C GLU A 83 -8.09 31.99 12.52
N VAL A 84 -7.27 31.35 13.36
CA VAL A 84 -7.54 31.22 14.80
C VAL A 84 -6.38 31.66 15.69
N MET A 85 -5.17 31.86 15.15
CA MET A 85 -3.99 32.30 15.88
C MET A 85 -3.39 33.55 15.25
N GLN A 86 -2.83 34.42 16.09
CA GLN A 86 -2.10 35.61 15.69
C GLN A 86 -0.84 35.78 16.53
N ILE A 87 0.18 36.40 15.94
CA ILE A 87 1.30 36.96 16.65
C ILE A 87 0.80 38.19 17.41
N HIS A 88 1.17 38.27 18.68
CA HIS A 88 1.04 39.42 19.54
C HIS A 88 2.44 39.94 19.85
N LEU A 89 2.79 41.05 19.19
CA LEU A 89 4.00 41.79 19.47
C LEU A 89 3.62 42.96 20.38
N SER A 90 4.18 43.06 21.58
CA SER A 90 3.83 44.13 22.53
C SER A 90 5.05 44.75 23.18
N LYS A 91 5.04 46.06 23.37
CA LYS A 91 6.13 46.76 24.05
C LYS A 91 6.03 46.52 25.55
N ALA A 92 7.12 46.06 26.18
CA ALA A 92 7.17 45.83 27.61
C ALA A 92 7.04 47.17 28.38
N LYS A 93 6.29 47.17 29.48
CA LYS A 93 6.05 48.38 30.29
C LYS A 93 7.30 48.89 31.02
N THR A 94 8.26 48.00 31.30
CA THR A 94 9.40 48.24 32.20
C THR A 94 10.76 48.28 31.48
N ALA A 95 10.79 47.99 30.18
CA ALA A 95 12.03 47.97 29.38
C ALA A 95 11.74 48.39 27.93
N ASN A 96 12.73 48.94 27.22
CA ASN A 96 12.63 49.19 25.78
C ASN A 96 12.78 47.89 24.96
N LYS A 97 12.07 46.84 25.37
CA LYS A 97 12.05 45.51 24.77
C LYS A 97 10.63 45.19 24.30
N TYR A 98 10.53 44.35 23.29
CA TYR A 98 9.26 43.82 22.82
C TYR A 98 9.11 42.38 23.26
N LEU A 99 7.87 41.99 23.56
CA LEU A 99 7.46 40.63 23.86
C LEU A 99 6.75 40.07 22.63
N PHE A 100 7.13 38.85 22.26
CA PHE A 100 6.49 38.08 21.19
C PHE A 100 5.74 36.92 21.81
N GLU A 101 4.46 36.80 21.47
CA GLU A 101 3.62 35.67 21.84
C GLU A 101 2.75 35.24 20.67
N ILE A 102 2.41 33.96 20.58
CA ILE A 102 1.37 33.48 19.67
C ILE A 102 0.11 33.24 20.49
N ILE A 103 -0.92 34.05 20.26
CA ILE A 103 -2.17 34.02 21.01
C ILE A 103 -3.36 33.68 20.10
N PRO A 104 -4.44 33.10 20.64
CA PRO A 104 -5.67 32.94 19.89
C PRO A 104 -6.26 34.29 19.45
N ILE A 105 -6.89 34.31 18.27
CA ILE A 105 -7.67 35.45 17.79
C ILE A 105 -9.00 35.46 18.51
N VAL A 106 -9.32 36.59 19.16
CA VAL A 106 -10.62 36.80 19.81
C VAL A 106 -11.66 37.17 18.76
N TYR A 107 -12.76 36.44 18.76
CA TYR A 107 -13.95 36.67 17.95
C TYR A 107 -15.19 36.25 18.75
N GLU A 108 -16.33 36.81 18.39
CA GLU A 108 -17.63 36.43 18.93
C GLU A 108 -18.27 35.43 17.97
N THR A 109 -19.07 34.49 18.47
CA THR A 109 -19.80 33.54 17.62
C THR A 109 -21.22 33.49 18.08
N ASP A 110 -22.09 33.99 17.23
CA ASP A 110 -23.52 34.06 17.50
C ASP A 110 -24.28 33.12 16.58
N GLU A 111 -25.47 32.74 17.03
CA GLU A 111 -26.41 31.91 16.31
C GLU A 111 -27.45 32.81 15.62
N TYR A 112 -27.67 32.56 14.34
CA TYR A 112 -28.55 33.32 13.47
C TYR A 112 -29.54 32.39 12.79
N PHE A 113 -30.69 32.95 12.44
CA PHE A 113 -31.76 32.25 11.78
C PHE A 113 -31.98 32.83 10.39
N GLY A 114 -32.19 31.95 9.42
CA GLY A 114 -32.49 32.30 8.05
C GLY A 114 -33.82 31.70 7.62
N LYS A 115 -34.60 32.48 6.86
CA LYS A 115 -35.82 32.02 6.20
C LYS A 115 -35.85 32.58 4.79
N ILE A 116 -35.88 31.70 3.79
CA ILE A 116 -35.96 32.07 2.38
C ILE A 116 -37.18 31.44 1.73
N THR A 117 -37.78 32.18 0.81
CA THR A 117 -38.79 31.65 -0.13
C THR A 117 -38.13 31.55 -1.49
N LEU A 118 -38.13 30.36 -2.09
CA LEU A 118 -37.46 30.10 -3.34
C LEU A 118 -38.14 30.85 -4.48
N SER A 119 -37.34 31.62 -5.20
CA SER A 119 -37.73 32.29 -6.44
C SER A 119 -36.93 31.78 -7.63
N ASN A 120 -35.64 31.51 -7.42
CA ASN A 120 -34.69 31.07 -8.43
C ASN A 120 -33.96 29.80 -8.00
N ASN A 121 -33.10 29.91 -7.00
CA ASN A 121 -32.31 28.80 -6.48
C ASN A 121 -31.82 29.13 -5.06
N PRO A 122 -31.53 28.12 -4.24
CA PRO A 122 -31.15 28.34 -2.84
C PRO A 122 -30.00 29.32 -2.64
N TYR A 123 -29.01 29.34 -3.53
CA TYR A 123 -27.87 30.25 -3.41
C TYR A 123 -28.29 31.70 -3.63
N SER A 124 -28.90 32.00 -4.77
CA SER A 124 -29.29 33.36 -5.15
C SER A 124 -30.31 33.94 -4.18
N ASP A 125 -31.31 33.15 -3.78
CA ASP A 125 -32.35 33.61 -2.86
C ASP A 125 -31.78 33.86 -1.46
N THR A 126 -30.86 33.01 -0.98
CA THR A 126 -30.16 33.27 0.30
C THR A 126 -29.29 34.50 0.25
N LEU A 127 -28.56 34.72 -0.85
CA LEU A 127 -27.72 35.90 -1.01
C LEU A 127 -28.56 37.18 -0.96
N ASN A 128 -29.70 37.20 -1.64
CA ASN A 128 -30.58 38.36 -1.70
C ASN A 128 -31.33 38.62 -0.39
N THR A 129 -31.60 37.59 0.42
CA THR A 129 -32.32 37.75 1.70
C THR A 129 -31.38 38.03 2.88
N VAL A 130 -30.25 37.31 2.95
CA VAL A 130 -29.33 37.36 4.09
C VAL A 130 -28.19 38.37 3.86
N HIS A 131 -27.96 38.80 2.62
CA HIS A 131 -26.84 39.68 2.21
C HIS A 131 -25.46 39.14 2.60
N ASN A 132 -25.32 37.81 2.68
CA ASN A 132 -24.05 37.17 2.99
C ASN A 132 -23.74 36.02 2.04
N LYS A 133 -22.77 36.26 1.15
CA LYS A 133 -22.30 35.30 0.14
C LYS A 133 -21.77 34.00 0.73
N LYS A 134 -21.12 34.06 1.90
CA LYS A 134 -20.58 32.87 2.56
C LYS A 134 -21.70 31.99 3.10
N VAL A 135 -22.74 32.59 3.69
CA VAL A 135 -23.93 31.86 4.18
C VAL A 135 -24.67 31.20 3.02
N ALA A 136 -24.93 31.93 1.94
CA ALA A 136 -25.59 31.41 0.73
C ALA A 136 -24.85 30.18 0.14
N ARG A 137 -23.52 30.25 0.09
CA ARG A 137 -22.68 29.14 -0.38
C ARG A 137 -22.77 27.93 0.56
N ARG A 138 -22.66 28.14 1.87
CA ARG A 138 -22.67 27.04 2.87
C ARG A 138 -24.03 26.37 2.93
N LEU A 139 -25.13 27.13 2.90
CA LEU A 139 -26.47 26.55 2.81
C LEU A 139 -26.63 25.70 1.55
N SER A 140 -26.26 26.24 0.38
CA SER A 140 -26.36 25.51 -0.89
C SER A 140 -25.53 24.23 -0.89
N SER A 141 -24.36 24.24 -0.25
CA SER A 141 -23.52 23.06 -0.05
C SER A 141 -24.21 22.02 0.83
N ALA A 142 -24.79 22.43 1.96
CA ALA A 142 -25.52 21.54 2.86
C ALA A 142 -26.73 20.87 2.21
N LEU A 143 -27.40 21.55 1.26
CA LEU A 143 -28.52 20.96 0.51
C LEU A 143 -28.08 19.97 -0.57
N LYS A 144 -26.83 20.08 -1.05
CA LYS A 144 -26.32 19.32 -2.19
C LYS A 144 -26.26 17.83 -1.88
N GLY A 145 -26.84 17.02 -2.77
CA GLY A 145 -26.85 15.55 -2.64
C GLY A 145 -27.91 15.02 -1.66
N VAL A 146 -28.45 15.86 -0.77
CA VAL A 146 -29.55 15.51 0.14
C VAL A 146 -30.91 15.85 -0.48
N ILE A 147 -31.01 17.01 -1.11
CA ILE A 147 -32.20 17.46 -1.83
C ILE A 147 -31.96 17.37 -3.32
N ASN A 148 -32.93 16.82 -4.04
CA ASN A 148 -32.93 16.87 -5.49
C ASN A 148 -33.39 18.25 -5.94
N GLY A 149 -32.45 19.08 -6.41
CA GLY A 149 -32.75 20.44 -6.86
C GLY A 149 -33.82 20.54 -7.95
N LYS A 150 -34.03 19.49 -8.76
CA LYS A 150 -35.12 19.46 -9.76
C LYS A 150 -36.53 19.40 -9.14
N LYS A 151 -36.64 19.06 -7.86
CA LYS A 151 -37.91 19.01 -7.12
C LYS A 151 -38.23 20.30 -6.40
N LEU A 152 -37.28 21.25 -6.37
CA LEU A 152 -37.51 22.57 -5.78
C LEU A 152 -38.24 23.43 -6.80
N HIS A 153 -39.32 24.06 -6.36
CA HIS A 153 -40.14 24.95 -7.17
C HIS A 153 -40.20 26.34 -6.53
N LYS A 154 -40.62 27.32 -7.34
CA LYS A 154 -40.90 28.67 -6.86
C LYS A 154 -42.00 28.60 -5.79
N GLY A 155 -41.76 29.25 -4.64
CA GLY A 155 -42.65 29.25 -3.47
C GLY A 155 -42.31 28.22 -2.40
N ASP A 156 -41.38 27.30 -2.66
CA ASP A 156 -40.86 26.40 -1.62
C ASP A 156 -40.05 27.20 -0.59
N GLU A 157 -40.10 26.80 0.69
CA GLU A 157 -39.44 27.53 1.78
C GLU A 157 -38.24 26.77 2.32
N ILE A 158 -37.21 27.50 2.72
CA ILE A 158 -36.05 26.95 3.43
C ILE A 158 -35.80 27.78 4.69
N ASP A 159 -35.95 27.16 5.84
CA ASP A 159 -35.60 27.72 7.15
C ASP A 159 -34.31 27.07 7.64
N PHE A 160 -33.39 27.81 8.23
CA PHE A 160 -32.13 27.25 8.68
C PHE A 160 -31.53 28.01 9.86
N ILE A 161 -30.72 27.30 10.63
CA ILE A 161 -29.89 27.86 11.69
C ILE A 161 -28.45 27.82 11.22
N TYR A 162 -27.72 28.91 11.45
CA TYR A 162 -26.29 28.95 11.25
C TYR A 162 -25.60 29.73 12.35
N THR A 163 -24.34 29.41 12.60
CA THR A 163 -23.49 30.25 13.44
C THR A 163 -22.53 31.04 12.56
N GLN A 164 -22.27 32.29 12.90
CA GLN A 164 -21.30 33.13 12.20
C GLN A 164 -20.40 33.79 13.22
N SER A 165 -19.09 33.57 13.08
CA SER A 165 -18.12 34.25 13.92
C SER A 165 -17.82 35.64 13.39
N THR A 166 -17.80 36.64 14.27
CA THR A 166 -17.56 38.05 13.94
C THR A 166 -16.36 38.60 14.71
N ARG A 167 -15.65 39.54 14.09
CA ARG A 167 -14.53 40.26 14.70
C ARG A 167 -14.70 41.74 14.41
N VAL A 168 -14.85 42.55 15.46
CA VAL A 168 -15.14 43.99 15.35
C VAL A 168 -16.40 44.24 14.49
N GLY A 169 -17.48 43.52 14.81
CA GLY A 169 -18.77 43.63 14.13
C GLY A 169 -18.84 43.04 12.72
N LYS A 170 -17.73 42.55 12.15
CA LYS A 170 -17.68 42.03 10.77
C LYS A 170 -17.56 40.50 10.72
N PRO A 171 -18.19 39.81 9.75
CA PRO A 171 -18.00 38.38 9.53
C PRO A 171 -16.52 38.01 9.37
N TYR A 172 -16.04 37.11 10.22
CA TYR A 172 -14.66 36.67 10.25
C TYR A 172 -14.50 35.26 9.66
N LEU A 173 -14.88 34.23 10.43
CA LEU A 173 -14.80 32.83 9.98
C LEU A 173 -15.88 32.46 8.98
N LEU A 174 -15.77 31.27 8.39
CA LEU A 174 -16.85 30.73 7.57
C LEU A 174 -18.09 30.44 8.45
N PRO A 175 -19.30 30.75 7.96
CA PRO A 175 -20.52 30.39 8.67
C PRO A 175 -20.68 28.87 8.67
N ASP A 176 -21.29 28.38 9.74
CA ASP A 176 -21.56 26.96 9.92
C ASP A 176 -23.06 26.72 10.02
N ILE A 177 -23.62 26.09 8.98
CA ILE A 177 -25.03 25.72 8.96
C ILE A 177 -25.20 24.56 9.92
N LYS A 178 -26.15 24.64 10.85
CA LYS A 178 -26.39 23.61 11.85
C LYS A 178 -27.50 22.65 11.43
N ILE A 179 -28.56 23.20 10.87
CA ILE A 179 -29.73 22.48 10.39
C ILE A 179 -30.49 23.34 9.38
N ALA A 180 -31.10 22.70 8.39
CA ALA A 180 -32.08 23.32 7.52
C ALA A 180 -33.37 22.49 7.49
N ARG A 181 -34.50 23.16 7.28
CA ARG A 181 -35.80 22.58 6.95
C ARG A 181 -36.20 23.07 5.59
N VAL A 182 -36.50 22.16 4.68
CA VAL A 182 -36.97 22.45 3.33
C VAL A 182 -38.43 22.02 3.23
N ARG A 183 -39.31 22.98 2.91
CA ARG A 183 -40.75 22.78 2.76
C ARG A 183 -41.14 22.87 1.29
N MET A 184 -41.51 21.72 0.72
CA MET A 184 -41.98 21.57 -0.67
C MET A 184 -43.49 21.29 -0.65
N GLY A 185 -44.30 22.36 -0.75
CA GLY A 185 -45.75 22.30 -0.57
C GLY A 185 -46.16 21.79 0.82
N LYS A 186 -46.79 20.60 0.89
CA LYS A 186 -47.20 19.95 2.16
C LYS A 186 -46.13 19.05 2.78
N LYS A 187 -45.00 18.84 2.10
CA LYS A 187 -43.92 17.97 2.59
C LYS A 187 -42.81 18.82 3.19
N GLU A 188 -42.31 18.43 4.35
CA GLU A 188 -41.10 19.01 4.94
C GLU A 188 -40.01 17.95 5.12
N GLN A 189 -38.77 18.38 4.94
CA GLN A 189 -37.58 17.54 5.15
C GLN A 189 -36.54 18.34 5.95
N TYR A 190 -35.97 17.71 6.97
CA TYR A 190 -34.87 18.26 7.76
C TYR A 190 -33.54 17.76 7.22
N ILE A 191 -32.54 18.64 7.26
CA ILE A 191 -31.19 18.41 6.76
C ILE A 191 -30.26 18.75 7.91
N TYR A 192 -29.64 17.71 8.46
CA TYR A 192 -28.71 17.81 9.56
C TYR A 192 -27.32 18.00 8.98
N VAL A 193 -26.61 19.02 9.43
CA VAL A 193 -25.31 19.38 8.87
C VAL A 193 -24.23 19.04 9.88
N ASP A 194 -23.16 18.39 9.43
CA ASP A 194 -22.03 18.02 10.28
C ASP A 194 -20.97 19.13 10.37
N GLU A 195 -19.89 18.87 11.12
CA GLU A 195 -18.82 19.85 11.36
C GLU A 195 -18.04 20.23 10.08
N ASP A 196 -18.11 19.40 9.03
CA ASP A 196 -17.49 19.67 7.73
C ASP A 196 -18.41 20.56 6.86
N GLY A 197 -19.69 20.65 7.22
CA GLY A 197 -20.73 21.37 6.50
C GLY A 197 -21.48 20.53 5.48
N ASP A 198 -21.35 19.19 5.55
CA ASP A 198 -22.08 18.26 4.71
C ASP A 198 -23.46 17.99 5.31
N GLY A 199 -24.49 18.03 4.46
CA GLY A 199 -25.86 17.76 4.89
C GLY A 199 -26.23 16.28 4.84
N PHE A 200 -27.14 15.88 5.72
CA PHE A 200 -27.67 14.53 5.83
C PHE A 200 -29.18 14.54 6.08
N ALA A 201 -29.91 13.66 5.40
CA ALA A 201 -31.36 13.47 5.65
C ALA A 201 -31.65 12.74 6.98
N GLN A 202 -30.62 12.08 7.55
CA GLN A 202 -30.72 11.32 8.80
C GLN A 202 -29.85 11.98 9.88
N THR A 203 -30.13 11.65 11.13
CA THR A 203 -29.43 12.22 12.30
C THR A 203 -28.01 11.68 12.49
N GLY A 204 -27.51 10.86 11.57
CA GLY A 204 -26.19 10.24 11.65
C GLY A 204 -25.55 10.07 10.28
N LYS A 205 -24.22 9.94 10.27
CA LYS A 205 -23.38 9.76 9.08
C LYS A 205 -22.60 8.44 9.12
N ALA A 206 -22.39 7.84 7.96
CA ALA A 206 -21.56 6.65 7.81
C ALA A 206 -20.08 7.05 7.77
N VAL A 207 -19.31 6.65 8.77
CA VAL A 207 -17.88 6.94 8.88
C VAL A 207 -17.08 5.69 8.56
N ALA A 208 -16.16 5.80 7.60
CA ALA A 208 -15.24 4.73 7.24
C ALA A 208 -14.17 4.53 8.33
N TYR A 209 -13.83 3.27 8.61
CA TYR A 209 -12.71 2.91 9.48
C TYR A 209 -11.99 1.69 8.97
N THR A 210 -10.70 1.61 9.29
CA THR A 210 -9.80 0.59 8.77
C THR A 210 -9.60 -0.53 9.76
N VAL A 211 -9.80 -1.77 9.33
CA VAL A 211 -9.55 -2.97 10.14
C VAL A 211 -8.42 -3.79 9.52
N LYS A 212 -7.43 -4.15 10.33
CA LYS A 212 -6.36 -5.09 9.96
C LYS A 212 -6.82 -6.52 10.26
N GLY A 213 -6.65 -7.43 9.31
CA GLY A 213 -6.99 -8.84 9.45
C GLY A 213 -6.05 -9.74 8.65
N LYS A 214 -6.24 -11.06 8.74
CA LYS A 214 -5.47 -12.05 7.97
C LYS A 214 -6.35 -12.76 6.96
N LYS A 215 -5.93 -12.80 5.69
CA LYS A 215 -6.61 -13.52 4.61
C LYS A 215 -5.83 -14.77 4.24
N LYS A 216 -6.51 -15.91 4.16
CA LYS A 216 -5.92 -17.18 3.70
C LYS A 216 -5.79 -17.17 2.18
N VAL A 217 -4.56 -17.28 1.67
CA VAL A 217 -4.22 -17.34 0.25
C VAL A 217 -3.66 -18.73 -0.08
N VAL A 218 -4.19 -19.34 -1.15
CA VAL A 218 -3.77 -20.66 -1.63
C VAL A 218 -2.92 -20.45 -2.90
N TYR A 219 -1.72 -21.01 -2.93
CA TYR A 219 -0.83 -20.93 -4.10
C TYR A 219 -0.24 -22.30 -4.45
N THR A 220 0.19 -22.47 -5.70
CA THR A 220 0.82 -23.71 -6.17
C THR A 220 2.31 -23.54 -6.42
N LYS A 221 3.13 -24.48 -5.96
CA LYS A 221 4.58 -24.53 -6.25
C LYS A 221 4.99 -25.92 -6.73
N ARG A 222 5.88 -25.98 -7.73
CA ARG A 222 6.52 -27.25 -8.16
C ARG A 222 7.54 -27.69 -7.12
N VAL A 223 7.42 -28.95 -6.67
CA VAL A 223 8.36 -29.58 -5.73
C VAL A 223 9.01 -30.81 -6.37
N PRO A 224 10.29 -31.08 -6.09
CA PRO A 224 10.99 -32.27 -6.59
C PRO A 224 10.36 -33.56 -6.03
N VAL A 225 10.31 -34.61 -6.84
CA VAL A 225 9.81 -35.93 -6.41
C VAL A 225 11.01 -36.74 -5.89
N SER A 226 11.11 -36.93 -4.57
CA SER A 226 11.99 -37.98 -4.05
C SER A 226 11.31 -39.33 -4.32
N SER A 227 11.89 -40.14 -5.20
CA SER A 227 11.48 -41.54 -5.34
C SER A 227 12.52 -42.40 -4.63
N ALA A 228 12.09 -43.09 -3.57
CA ALA A 228 12.94 -44.01 -2.81
C ALA A 228 13.30 -45.30 -3.57
N GLU A 229 12.80 -45.48 -4.81
CA GLU A 229 13.11 -46.65 -5.64
C GLU A 229 14.26 -46.40 -6.62
N SER A 230 15.44 -46.92 -6.27
CA SER A 230 16.62 -47.01 -7.13
C SER A 230 16.38 -47.95 -8.32
N ARG A 231 15.76 -47.43 -9.39
CA ARG A 231 15.54 -48.19 -10.63
C ARG A 231 16.69 -47.98 -11.62
N PHE A 232 17.17 -49.05 -12.24
CA PHE A 232 18.28 -49.03 -13.21
C PHE A 232 17.90 -48.29 -14.52
N GLY A 233 18.80 -47.44 -15.03
CA GLY A 233 18.66 -46.71 -16.29
C GLY A 233 19.46 -47.37 -17.43
N MET A 234 19.26 -46.91 -18.67
CA MET A 234 19.98 -47.45 -19.84
C MET A 234 21.49 -47.13 -19.82
N PRO A 235 22.37 -48.05 -20.26
CA PRO A 235 23.83 -47.83 -20.32
C PRO A 235 24.26 -46.89 -21.46
N LEU A 236 23.36 -46.57 -22.38
CA LEU A 236 23.54 -45.68 -23.54
C LEU A 236 22.33 -44.74 -23.65
N ARG A 237 22.54 -43.54 -24.21
CA ARG A 237 21.45 -42.57 -24.47
C ARG A 237 20.55 -43.02 -25.62
N HIS A 238 21.11 -43.66 -26.64
CA HIS A 238 20.40 -44.27 -27.76
C HIS A 238 20.89 -45.70 -27.91
N ALA A 239 20.04 -46.66 -27.54
CA ALA A 239 20.41 -48.07 -27.46
C ALA A 239 19.70 -48.86 -28.56
N ARG A 240 20.43 -49.28 -29.60
CA ARG A 240 19.94 -50.22 -30.61
C ARG A 240 20.44 -51.62 -30.24
N ILE A 241 19.53 -52.52 -29.89
CA ILE A 241 19.88 -53.90 -29.57
C ILE A 241 20.30 -54.60 -30.87
N THR A 242 21.54 -55.09 -30.92
CA THR A 242 22.07 -55.90 -32.03
C THR A 242 22.07 -57.38 -31.69
N SER A 243 22.13 -57.73 -30.40
CA SER A 243 21.92 -59.11 -29.95
C SER A 243 21.37 -59.14 -28.53
N SER A 244 20.30 -59.90 -28.32
CA SER A 244 19.65 -60.03 -27.01
C SER A 244 20.37 -61.05 -26.12
N PHE A 245 20.10 -60.97 -24.82
CA PHE A 245 20.47 -62.01 -23.86
C PHE A 245 19.82 -63.34 -24.24
N SER A 246 20.57 -64.44 -24.15
CA SER A 246 20.05 -65.79 -24.38
C SER A 246 20.92 -66.83 -23.70
N TYR A 247 20.32 -67.88 -23.12
CA TYR A 247 21.06 -69.03 -22.60
C TYR A 247 21.52 -69.98 -23.71
N ARG A 248 20.97 -69.88 -24.93
CA ARG A 248 21.30 -70.77 -26.06
C ARG A 248 21.21 -70.01 -27.39
N ARG A 249 22.28 -69.32 -27.79
CA ARG A 249 22.38 -68.55 -29.05
C ARG A 249 23.36 -69.23 -30.00
N TRP A 250 23.04 -69.30 -31.30
CA TRP A 250 24.02 -69.64 -32.32
C TRP A 250 25.14 -68.59 -32.36
N HIS A 251 26.41 -68.99 -32.23
CA HIS A 251 27.54 -68.05 -32.17
C HIS A 251 28.11 -67.76 -33.56
N PRO A 252 28.02 -66.53 -34.09
CA PRO A 252 28.33 -66.25 -35.51
C PRO A 252 29.80 -66.41 -35.89
N ILE A 253 30.74 -66.29 -34.94
CA ILE A 253 32.18 -66.46 -35.20
C ILE A 253 32.67 -67.90 -34.94
N LEU A 254 31.95 -68.66 -34.10
CA LEU A 254 32.41 -69.98 -33.64
C LEU A 254 31.57 -71.13 -34.20
N HIS A 255 30.50 -70.80 -34.94
CA HIS A 255 29.55 -71.74 -35.53
C HIS A 255 29.08 -72.87 -34.57
N ARG A 256 28.77 -72.50 -33.32
CA ARG A 256 28.21 -73.41 -32.30
C ARG A 256 27.24 -72.70 -31.37
N TYR A 257 26.31 -73.43 -30.76
CA TYR A 257 25.42 -72.87 -29.73
C TYR A 257 26.21 -72.51 -28.47
N ARG A 258 26.03 -71.28 -27.99
CA ARG A 258 26.64 -70.78 -26.75
C ARG A 258 25.72 -69.76 -26.07
N PRO A 259 25.68 -69.70 -24.73
CA PRO A 259 25.01 -68.61 -24.04
C PRO A 259 25.61 -67.24 -24.37
N HIS A 260 24.73 -66.24 -24.46
CA HIS A 260 25.04 -64.83 -24.52
C HIS A 260 24.61 -64.16 -23.21
N HIS A 261 25.55 -64.02 -22.27
CA HIS A 261 25.31 -63.53 -20.90
C HIS A 261 25.22 -61.99 -20.80
N GLY A 262 24.63 -61.36 -21.80
CA GLY A 262 24.43 -59.92 -21.84
C GLY A 262 23.58 -59.50 -23.03
N THR A 263 23.41 -58.20 -23.20
CA THR A 263 22.75 -57.61 -24.35
C THR A 263 23.78 -56.76 -25.09
N ASP A 264 23.89 -56.98 -26.40
CA ASP A 264 24.76 -56.20 -27.27
C ASP A 264 23.99 -55.00 -27.81
N PHE A 265 24.54 -53.81 -27.59
CA PHE A 265 24.02 -52.55 -28.09
C PHE A 265 24.95 -51.98 -29.15
N GLY A 266 24.49 -51.95 -30.39
CA GLY A 266 25.21 -51.33 -31.49
C GLY A 266 25.29 -49.81 -31.32
N ALA A 267 26.51 -49.27 -31.32
CA ALA A 267 26.76 -47.84 -31.18
C ALA A 267 28.11 -47.47 -31.81
N ARG A 268 28.26 -46.22 -32.25
CA ARG A 268 29.51 -45.75 -32.85
C ARG A 268 30.66 -45.83 -31.83
N ARG A 269 31.86 -46.20 -32.27
CA ARG A 269 33.09 -46.14 -31.43
C ARG A 269 33.20 -44.74 -30.81
N GLY A 270 33.53 -44.66 -29.53
CA GLY A 270 33.60 -43.41 -28.80
C GLY A 270 32.28 -42.95 -28.16
N THR A 271 31.16 -43.66 -28.38
CA THR A 271 29.89 -43.32 -27.73
C THR A 271 30.02 -43.47 -26.19
N PRO A 272 29.62 -42.48 -25.36
CA PRO A 272 29.75 -42.56 -23.91
C PRO A 272 28.91 -43.68 -23.29
N LEU A 273 29.54 -44.46 -22.41
CA LEU A 273 28.90 -45.50 -21.59
C LEU A 273 28.54 -44.95 -20.22
N LEU A 274 27.30 -45.19 -19.79
CA LEU A 274 26.75 -44.63 -18.55
C LEU A 274 26.59 -45.71 -17.47
N ALA A 275 26.89 -45.34 -16.22
CA ALA A 275 26.55 -46.16 -15.06
C ALA A 275 25.02 -46.32 -14.97
N VAL A 276 24.53 -47.56 -14.99
CA VAL A 276 23.08 -47.86 -15.00
C VAL A 276 22.41 -47.54 -13.66
N ASN A 277 23.20 -47.51 -12.59
CA ASN A 277 22.75 -47.16 -11.24
C ASN A 277 23.94 -46.68 -10.38
N ASP A 278 23.67 -46.12 -9.21
CA ASP A 278 24.68 -45.80 -8.21
C ASP A 278 25.43 -47.09 -7.81
N GLY A 279 26.75 -47.01 -7.62
CA GLY A 279 27.55 -48.19 -7.28
C GLY A 279 29.03 -47.91 -7.05
N ILE A 280 29.80 -48.99 -6.85
CA ILE A 280 31.26 -48.97 -6.69
C ILE A 280 31.88 -49.85 -7.78
N VAL A 281 32.88 -49.32 -8.49
CA VAL A 281 33.58 -50.05 -9.55
C VAL A 281 34.34 -51.24 -8.95
N SER A 282 33.90 -52.46 -9.25
CA SER A 282 34.54 -53.69 -8.77
C SER A 282 35.71 -54.12 -9.65
N PHE A 283 35.69 -53.77 -10.94
CA PHE A 283 36.76 -54.07 -11.88
C PHE A 283 36.86 -52.97 -12.96
N SER A 284 38.08 -52.61 -13.33
CA SER A 284 38.37 -51.81 -14.53
C SER A 284 39.68 -52.31 -15.11
N GLY A 285 39.64 -53.05 -16.21
CA GLY A 285 40.81 -53.75 -16.76
C GLY A 285 40.56 -54.34 -18.13
N ARG A 286 41.51 -55.13 -18.64
CA ARG A 286 41.35 -55.95 -19.84
C ARG A 286 41.01 -57.39 -19.43
N MET A 287 40.03 -58.01 -20.07
CA MET A 287 39.56 -59.36 -19.76
C MET A 287 39.37 -60.18 -21.04
N ARG A 288 40.41 -60.91 -21.46
CA ARG A 288 40.43 -61.84 -22.62
C ARG A 288 39.43 -61.44 -23.73
N GLY A 289 38.42 -62.28 -23.99
CA GLY A 289 37.44 -62.09 -25.06
C GLY A 289 36.55 -60.86 -24.91
N TYR A 290 36.39 -60.30 -23.72
CA TYR A 290 35.63 -59.08 -23.46
C TYR A 290 36.41 -57.79 -23.77
N GLY A 291 37.72 -57.87 -23.98
CA GLY A 291 38.54 -56.68 -24.23
C GLY A 291 38.60 -55.78 -22.99
N ASN A 292 38.48 -54.46 -23.17
CA ASN A 292 38.41 -53.52 -22.05
C ASN A 292 37.05 -53.58 -21.37
N VAL A 293 37.06 -53.77 -20.04
CA VAL A 293 35.87 -53.99 -19.23
C VAL A 293 35.84 -53.07 -18.02
N VAL A 294 34.63 -52.61 -17.69
CA VAL A 294 34.30 -52.05 -16.37
C VAL A 294 33.19 -52.90 -15.76
N LYS A 295 33.32 -53.24 -14.47
CA LYS A 295 32.25 -53.86 -13.67
C LYS A 295 31.90 -52.97 -12.49
N ILE A 296 30.61 -52.85 -12.18
CA ILE A 296 30.11 -52.00 -11.08
C ILE A 296 29.18 -52.82 -10.20
N LYS A 297 29.49 -52.88 -8.90
CA LYS A 297 28.62 -53.42 -7.85
C LYS A 297 27.61 -52.37 -7.43
N HIS A 298 26.34 -52.77 -7.40
CA HIS A 298 25.22 -51.94 -7.00
C HIS A 298 24.58 -52.52 -5.72
N LYS A 299 23.71 -51.75 -5.08
CA LYS A 299 22.89 -52.25 -3.97
C LYS A 299 21.97 -53.40 -4.44
N GLY A 300 21.57 -54.27 -3.50
CA GLY A 300 20.61 -55.36 -3.78
C GLY A 300 21.20 -56.57 -4.53
N GLY A 301 22.52 -56.78 -4.44
CA GLY A 301 23.20 -57.93 -5.03
C GLY A 301 23.40 -57.87 -6.55
N TYR A 302 23.24 -56.68 -7.14
CA TYR A 302 23.42 -56.48 -8.58
C TYR A 302 24.86 -56.12 -8.94
N GLU A 303 25.34 -56.64 -10.07
CA GLU A 303 26.61 -56.24 -10.67
C GLU A 303 26.44 -56.08 -12.18
N SER A 304 26.78 -54.91 -12.72
CA SER A 304 26.77 -54.65 -14.15
C SER A 304 28.17 -54.82 -14.76
N LEU A 305 28.23 -55.27 -16.01
CA LEU A 305 29.44 -55.46 -16.80
C LEU A 305 29.34 -54.70 -18.13
N TYR A 306 30.38 -53.97 -18.48
CA TYR A 306 30.47 -53.16 -19.69
C TYR A 306 31.73 -53.55 -20.47
N ALA A 307 31.60 -54.27 -21.57
CA ALA A 307 32.74 -54.79 -22.32
C ALA A 307 32.99 -54.08 -23.66
N HIS A 308 34.04 -54.53 -24.36
CA HIS A 308 34.48 -54.07 -25.67
C HIS A 308 34.83 -52.59 -25.74
N GLN A 309 35.12 -51.95 -24.61
CA GLN A 309 35.33 -50.50 -24.54
C GLN A 309 36.56 -50.07 -25.35
N SER A 310 36.51 -48.90 -25.98
CA SER A 310 37.70 -48.28 -26.57
C SER A 310 38.58 -47.66 -25.48
N ARG A 311 37.95 -47.02 -24.50
CA ARG A 311 38.63 -46.39 -23.36
C ARG A 311 37.75 -46.47 -22.11
N ARG A 312 38.37 -46.80 -20.98
CA ARG A 312 37.77 -46.80 -19.63
C ARG A 312 38.00 -45.44 -18.98
N ARG A 313 37.03 -44.91 -18.25
CA ARG A 313 37.11 -43.59 -17.57
C ARG A 313 37.09 -43.69 -16.04
N VAL A 314 37.01 -44.90 -15.50
CA VAL A 314 36.94 -45.15 -14.06
C VAL A 314 37.94 -46.22 -13.62
N LYS A 315 38.34 -46.17 -12.34
CA LYS A 315 39.27 -47.12 -11.72
C LYS A 315 38.54 -47.98 -10.68
N ARG A 316 39.11 -49.15 -10.33
CA ARG A 316 38.59 -50.03 -9.26
C ARG A 316 38.49 -49.24 -7.95
N GLY A 317 37.40 -49.43 -7.20
CA GLY A 317 37.11 -48.74 -5.94
C GLY A 317 36.36 -47.40 -6.08
N GLN A 318 36.29 -46.84 -7.28
CA GLN A 318 35.62 -45.55 -7.51
C GLN A 318 34.10 -45.67 -7.30
N LYS A 319 33.53 -44.76 -6.50
CA LYS A 319 32.07 -44.57 -6.39
C LYS A 319 31.57 -43.86 -7.65
N VAL A 320 30.48 -44.36 -8.22
CA VAL A 320 29.84 -43.78 -9.40
C VAL A 320 28.37 -43.50 -9.15
N LYS A 321 27.87 -42.43 -9.75
CA LYS A 321 26.45 -42.06 -9.74
C LYS A 321 25.76 -42.56 -11.01
N LYS A 322 24.47 -42.91 -10.89
CA LYS A 322 23.63 -43.24 -12.03
C LYS A 322 23.73 -42.15 -13.11
N GLY A 323 23.97 -42.55 -14.35
CA GLY A 323 24.14 -41.64 -15.49
C GLY A 323 25.56 -41.06 -15.66
N GLN A 324 26.49 -41.35 -14.76
CA GLN A 324 27.89 -40.94 -14.90
C GLN A 324 28.57 -41.68 -16.05
N ILE A 325 29.42 -40.98 -16.81
CA ILE A 325 30.23 -41.59 -17.88
C ILE A 325 31.34 -42.45 -17.27
N ILE A 326 31.39 -43.73 -17.65
CA ILE A 326 32.33 -44.72 -17.12
C ILE A 326 33.33 -45.23 -18.16
N GLY A 327 33.10 -44.92 -19.43
CA GLY A 327 33.94 -45.33 -20.53
C GLY A 327 33.29 -45.01 -21.87
N TYR A 328 33.83 -45.60 -22.93
CA TYR A 328 33.40 -45.36 -24.29
C TYR A 328 33.32 -46.64 -25.10
N VAL A 329 32.29 -46.74 -25.95
CA VAL A 329 32.09 -47.87 -26.88
C VAL A 329 33.34 -48.08 -27.73
N GLY A 330 33.67 -49.32 -28.01
CA GLY A 330 34.76 -49.71 -28.89
C GLY A 330 34.49 -51.06 -29.55
N SER A 331 35.56 -51.74 -29.94
CA SER A 331 35.52 -53.09 -30.50
C SER A 331 36.73 -53.90 -30.02
N THR A 332 37.13 -53.72 -28.75
CA THR A 332 38.29 -54.42 -28.18
C THR A 332 37.93 -55.85 -27.76
N GLY A 333 38.90 -56.77 -27.77
CA GLY A 333 38.62 -58.18 -27.51
C GLY A 333 37.99 -58.85 -28.73
N ARG A 334 37.16 -59.87 -28.51
CA ARG A 334 36.52 -60.63 -29.59
C ARG A 334 35.19 -60.00 -29.97
N SER A 335 35.24 -59.11 -30.96
CA SER A 335 34.13 -58.29 -31.41
C SER A 335 34.17 -58.16 -32.94
N THR A 336 33.03 -58.25 -33.62
CA THR A 336 32.93 -58.09 -35.08
C THR A 336 32.80 -56.63 -35.52
N GLY A 337 32.46 -55.72 -34.61
CA GLY A 337 32.34 -54.30 -34.90
C GLY A 337 31.97 -53.47 -33.66
N PRO A 338 31.94 -52.13 -33.74
CA PRO A 338 31.69 -51.28 -32.58
C PRO A 338 30.33 -51.54 -31.91
N HIS A 339 30.38 -52.02 -30.66
CA HIS A 339 29.20 -52.25 -29.82
C HIS A 339 29.56 -52.25 -28.33
N LEU A 340 28.53 -52.12 -27.48
CA LEU A 340 28.63 -52.41 -26.06
C LEU A 340 28.05 -53.80 -25.80
N HIS A 341 28.84 -54.73 -25.28
CA HIS A 341 28.29 -55.89 -24.59
C HIS A 341 28.01 -55.53 -23.13
N PHE A 342 26.73 -55.49 -22.76
CA PHE A 342 26.27 -55.14 -21.42
C PHE A 342 25.70 -56.36 -20.70
N GLY A 343 26.36 -56.77 -19.63
CA GLY A 343 25.90 -57.85 -18.78
C GLY A 343 25.32 -57.33 -17.47
N LEU A 344 24.33 -58.05 -16.92
CA LEU A 344 23.80 -57.79 -15.59
C LEU A 344 23.72 -59.10 -14.80
N MET A 345 24.27 -59.10 -13.59
CA MET A 345 24.17 -60.21 -12.65
C MET A 345 23.33 -59.81 -11.45
N LYS A 346 22.58 -60.79 -10.90
CA LYS A 346 21.96 -60.72 -9.58
C LYS A 346 22.43 -61.90 -8.76
N ASN A 347 23.05 -61.64 -7.61
CA ASN A 347 23.60 -62.66 -6.70
C ASN A 347 24.51 -63.67 -7.44
N GLY A 348 25.39 -63.17 -8.31
CA GLY A 348 26.33 -63.99 -9.08
C GLY A 348 25.77 -64.69 -10.32
N ARG A 349 24.46 -64.64 -10.57
CA ARG A 349 23.82 -65.24 -11.76
C ARG A 349 23.52 -64.20 -12.84
N TRP A 350 23.88 -64.50 -14.09
CA TRP A 350 23.54 -63.67 -15.24
C TRP A 350 22.03 -63.65 -15.51
N ILE A 351 21.48 -62.45 -15.67
CA ILE A 351 20.07 -62.20 -15.96
C ILE A 351 19.93 -61.33 -17.22
N ASP A 352 18.78 -61.41 -17.88
CA ASP A 352 18.44 -60.53 -18.98
C ASP A 352 18.34 -59.06 -18.50
N PRO A 353 19.24 -58.17 -18.93
CA PRO A 353 19.22 -56.77 -18.51
C PRO A 353 17.94 -56.04 -18.93
N MET A 354 17.31 -56.44 -20.04
CA MET A 354 16.14 -55.76 -20.58
C MET A 354 14.89 -55.92 -19.71
N LYS A 355 14.88 -56.91 -18.79
CA LYS A 355 13.83 -57.07 -17.76
C LYS A 355 13.98 -56.10 -16.59
N VAL A 356 15.15 -55.46 -16.45
CA VAL A 356 15.49 -54.58 -15.30
C VAL A 356 15.63 -53.12 -15.72
N LEU A 357 16.13 -52.86 -16.93
CA LEU A 357 16.34 -51.51 -17.45
C LEU A 357 15.03 -50.85 -17.91
N ARG A 358 14.83 -49.56 -17.60
CA ARG A 358 13.61 -48.83 -17.98
C ARG A 358 13.67 -48.23 -19.39
N LYS A 359 12.53 -48.28 -20.11
CA LYS A 359 12.36 -47.69 -21.46
C LYS A 359 11.94 -46.20 -21.51
N LYS A 360 11.32 -45.61 -20.46
CA LYS A 360 10.83 -44.19 -20.43
C LYS A 360 11.58 -43.31 -19.42
N SER A 361 11.57 -41.97 -19.56
CA SER A 361 12.24 -40.94 -18.71
C SER A 361 11.47 -40.61 -17.40
N ILE A 362 12.15 -40.16 -16.31
CA ILE A 362 11.54 -39.78 -15.00
C ILE A 362 11.10 -38.31 -15.06
N LYS A 363 9.86 -37.97 -14.67
CA LYS A 363 9.47 -36.58 -14.43
C LYS A 363 10.06 -36.09 -13.09
N THR A 364 10.79 -34.97 -13.12
CA THR A 364 11.61 -34.48 -12.00
C THR A 364 10.86 -33.65 -10.95
N SER A 365 9.62 -33.19 -11.22
CA SER A 365 8.84 -32.38 -10.27
C SER A 365 7.31 -32.60 -10.39
N ARG A 366 6.58 -32.25 -9.33
CA ARG A 366 5.10 -32.24 -9.26
C ARG A 366 4.60 -30.93 -8.63
N LEU A 367 3.46 -30.40 -9.09
CA LEU A 367 2.78 -29.26 -8.47
C LEU A 367 2.14 -29.68 -7.13
N LYS A 368 2.38 -28.92 -6.06
CA LYS A 368 1.67 -29.01 -4.78
C LYS A 368 1.01 -27.67 -4.43
N LYS A 369 -0.14 -27.73 -3.75
CA LYS A 369 -0.86 -26.56 -3.21
C LYS A 369 -0.34 -26.26 -1.80
N PHE A 370 -0.17 -24.99 -1.50
CA PHE A 370 0.28 -24.43 -0.22
C PHE A 370 -0.71 -23.34 0.22
N THR A 371 -0.78 -23.09 1.52
CA THR A 371 -1.61 -22.02 2.11
C THR A 371 -0.75 -21.09 2.93
N LYS A 372 -0.92 -19.78 2.75
CA LYS A 372 -0.30 -18.72 3.57
C LYS A 372 -1.39 -17.76 4.06
N TYR A 373 -1.19 -17.17 5.24
CA TYR A 373 -1.99 -16.03 5.69
C TYR A 373 -1.26 -14.74 5.36
N GLU A 374 -1.95 -13.81 4.69
CA GLU A 374 -1.44 -12.49 4.34
C GLU A 374 -2.20 -11.43 5.11
N ASP A 375 -1.49 -10.41 5.59
CA ASP A 375 -2.11 -9.28 6.27
C ASP A 375 -2.88 -8.44 5.24
N VAL A 376 -4.14 -8.20 5.54
CA VAL A 376 -5.03 -7.41 4.70
C VAL A 376 -5.65 -6.29 5.51
N THR A 377 -5.81 -5.17 4.84
CA THR A 377 -6.48 -4.00 5.36
C THR A 377 -7.85 -3.91 4.69
N THR A 378 -8.93 -3.83 5.47
CA THR A 378 -10.30 -3.74 4.94
C THR A 378 -11.00 -2.52 5.50
N THR A 379 -11.62 -1.73 4.62
CA THR A 379 -12.46 -0.60 5.00
C THR A 379 -13.85 -1.08 5.42
N LYS A 380 -14.29 -0.68 6.61
CA LYS A 380 -15.64 -0.89 7.14
C LYS A 380 -16.30 0.46 7.44
N TYR A 381 -17.62 0.46 7.65
CA TYR A 381 -18.38 1.68 7.95
C TYR A 381 -19.14 1.51 9.27
N LYS A 382 -19.27 2.59 10.03
CA LYS A 382 -20.12 2.68 11.22
C LYS A 382 -20.97 3.95 11.16
N ASN A 383 -22.19 3.90 11.69
CA ASN A 383 -23.04 5.09 11.80
C ASN A 383 -22.67 5.86 13.06
N VAL A 384 -22.42 7.16 12.91
CA VAL A 384 -22.09 8.10 13.99
C VAL A 384 -23.13 9.21 14.02
N ALA A 385 -23.64 9.56 15.19
CA ALA A 385 -24.61 10.64 15.34
C ALA A 385 -23.98 12.00 15.00
N ILE A 386 -24.72 12.84 14.29
CA ILE A 386 -24.31 14.23 14.04
C ILE A 386 -24.50 15.02 15.34
N LYS A 387 -23.55 15.91 15.65
CA LYS A 387 -23.51 16.66 16.90
C LYS A 387 -24.67 17.67 16.96
N GLY A 388 -25.29 17.81 18.15
CA GLY A 388 -26.31 18.85 18.40
C GLY A 388 -27.66 18.64 17.70
N VAL A 389 -27.88 17.51 17.00
CA VAL A 389 -29.09 17.28 16.18
C VAL A 389 -30.42 17.55 16.91
N LYS A 390 -30.58 17.02 18.13
CA LYS A 390 -31.83 17.18 18.89
C LYS A 390 -32.08 18.64 19.27
N GLU A 391 -31.04 19.32 19.74
CA GLU A 391 -31.11 20.72 20.17
C GLU A 391 -31.36 21.65 18.99
N ASN A 392 -30.58 21.52 17.91
CA ASN A 392 -30.70 22.33 16.70
C ASN A 392 -32.09 22.19 16.07
N LYS A 393 -32.66 20.97 16.05
CA LYS A 393 -34.03 20.76 15.56
C LYS A 393 -35.06 21.48 16.43
N ALA A 394 -34.95 21.39 17.76
CA ALA A 394 -35.87 22.05 18.67
C ALA A 394 -35.83 23.57 18.52
N LYS A 395 -34.62 24.15 18.38
CA LYS A 395 -34.43 25.58 18.12
C LYS A 395 -35.06 26.00 16.79
N LEU A 396 -34.86 25.23 15.71
CA LEU A 396 -35.39 25.58 14.39
C LEU A 396 -36.92 25.55 14.39
N LEU A 397 -37.50 24.56 15.07
CA LEU A 397 -38.95 24.47 15.23
C LEU A 397 -39.52 25.67 15.98
N ARG A 398 -38.88 26.12 17.08
CA ARG A 398 -39.29 27.33 17.80
C ARG A 398 -39.22 28.56 16.91
N TYR A 399 -38.09 28.77 16.22
CA TYR A 399 -37.93 29.87 15.28
C TYR A 399 -39.05 29.94 14.23
N VAL A 400 -39.37 28.79 13.64
CA VAL A 400 -40.45 28.67 12.65
C VAL A 400 -41.81 28.99 13.28
N GLN A 401 -42.08 28.45 14.47
CA GLN A 401 -43.35 28.64 15.18
C GLN A 401 -43.57 30.10 15.57
N ASP A 402 -42.51 30.77 16.01
CA ASP A 402 -42.54 32.18 16.42
C ASP A 402 -42.55 33.15 15.22
N ASN A 403 -42.39 32.62 14.00
CA ASN A 403 -42.26 33.38 12.75
C ASN A 403 -41.27 34.55 12.87
N ALA A 404 -40.16 34.31 13.58
CA ALA A 404 -39.16 35.33 13.84
C ALA A 404 -38.48 35.77 12.53
N PRO A 405 -38.05 37.04 12.43
CA PRO A 405 -37.47 37.58 11.22
C PRO A 405 -36.15 36.87 10.85
N CYS A 406 -35.87 36.80 9.55
CA CYS A 406 -34.57 36.38 9.04
C CYS A 406 -33.51 37.41 9.46
N TYR A 407 -32.33 36.94 9.86
CA TYR A 407 -31.20 37.84 10.06
C TYR A 407 -30.66 38.34 8.72
N VAL A 408 -30.40 39.64 8.64
CA VAL A 408 -29.92 40.34 7.44
C VAL A 408 -28.59 40.99 7.79
N TRP A 409 -27.51 40.65 7.07
CA TRP A 409 -26.21 41.28 7.26
C TRP A 409 -26.17 42.64 6.59
N GLU A 410 -25.53 43.61 7.23
CA GLU A 410 -25.18 44.88 6.58
C GLU A 410 -24.07 44.64 5.53
N GLU A 411 -24.17 45.29 4.37
CA GLU A 411 -23.24 45.12 3.23
C GLU A 411 -21.84 45.68 3.46
#